data_AF-A0A8J6BY25-F1
#
_entry.id   AF-A0A8J6BY25-F1
#
_cell.length_a   1.000
_cell.length_b   1.000
_cell.length_c   1.000
_cell.angle_alpha   90.00
_cell.angle_beta   90.00
_cell.angle_gamma   90.00
#
_symmetry.space_group_name_H-M   'P 1'
#
loop_
_entity.id
_entity.type
_entity.pdbx_description
1 polymer ?
#
loop_
_entity_poly.entity_id
_entity_poly.type
_entity_poly.pdbx_seq_one_letter_code
_entity_poly.pdbx_strand_id
1 'polypeptide(L)'
;MDISGDVKPEIPRHSVEVHGGGNGVQCPPLRGWLEFRRSGAPARLLCSEGGAWADVPGEAVAQLRRAFLERRAVAEASYGGKSFLFDFVRMARIDASTAEEAALGWVDEHGGCFFPAPESGRKRKREQRQAEDVNEASSGVEERSGESPEAAEPKKKMRGVWGKTSRLEQTDRFYQVVEKIFLSRMAPVAAASGVVITAVHKVEHDARTRAFQLQGQLLAAARGAGGSNAKFAWYGAPAADVAAAVEHGVGRTNGWLLGGRAHGEGVHLSPPQSPHASAMLTKVDEKGEAHIVLCRVLMGWPEVVPAGSSQFHPSSDDYDSAVDDMENPRWYVVWSTHMNTRILPLYVVSFKCPNLQQMQGSLGATSKLKKPSPEATRDMFPMLLTEIQRFVPSPKLQTLQKSYNCFKKGQMKKDQFIRFLRSFIGDKVLTTVAKKLQGY
;
A
#
# COMPACT_ATOMS: atom_id res chain seq x y z
N MET A 1 -30.04 65.59 0.82
CA MET A 1 -31.46 65.28 1.02
C MET A 1 -31.83 64.18 0.05
N ASP A 2 -32.58 63.22 0.55
CA ASP A 2 -32.77 61.87 0.05
C ASP A 2 -33.12 61.72 -1.43
N ILE A 3 -32.52 60.70 -2.05
CA ILE A 3 -33.16 59.99 -3.16
C ILE A 3 -33.04 58.49 -2.85
N SER A 4 -34.14 57.96 -2.31
CA SER A 4 -34.45 56.54 -2.26
C SER A 4 -34.61 56.02 -3.69
N GLY A 5 -33.88 54.97 -4.04
CA GLY A 5 -33.96 54.30 -5.34
C GLY A 5 -33.72 52.80 -5.17
N ASP A 6 -34.79 52.04 -5.36
CA ASP A 6 -34.79 50.59 -5.57
C ASP A 6 -33.73 50.19 -6.62
N VAL A 7 -32.83 49.28 -6.26
CA VAL A 7 -31.94 48.61 -7.22
C VAL A 7 -32.12 47.10 -7.07
N LYS A 8 -32.89 46.54 -8.02
CA LYS A 8 -32.86 45.12 -8.39
C LYS A 8 -31.42 44.67 -8.65
N PRO A 9 -31.02 43.44 -8.30
CA PRO A 9 -29.69 42.96 -8.60
C PRO A 9 -29.55 42.73 -10.12
N GLU A 10 -28.72 43.58 -10.76
CA GLU A 10 -28.23 43.34 -12.11
C GLU A 10 -27.21 42.20 -12.11
N ILE A 11 -27.39 41.30 -13.08
CA ILE A 11 -26.43 40.29 -13.49
C ILE A 11 -25.40 40.95 -14.42
N PRO A 12 -24.09 40.75 -14.20
CA PRO A 12 -23.14 40.73 -15.30
C PRO A 12 -22.68 39.29 -15.55
N ARG A 13 -22.88 38.87 -16.80
CA ARG A 13 -22.40 37.61 -17.39
C ARG A 13 -20.93 37.74 -17.82
N HIS A 14 -20.25 36.57 -17.81
CA HIS A 14 -19.07 36.15 -18.63
C HIS A 14 -17.79 36.99 -18.54
N SER A 15 -16.57 36.48 -18.53
CA SER A 15 -15.94 35.15 -18.50
C SER A 15 -14.45 35.43 -18.32
N VAL A 16 -13.72 34.66 -17.52
CA VAL A 16 -12.34 34.30 -17.86
C VAL A 16 -12.22 32.80 -17.68
N GLU A 17 -12.49 32.09 -18.78
CA GLU A 17 -12.08 30.71 -18.94
C GLU A 17 -10.56 30.67 -19.02
N VAL A 18 -9.93 30.12 -17.99
CA VAL A 18 -8.59 29.55 -18.14
C VAL A 18 -8.79 28.09 -18.50
N HIS A 19 -8.66 27.81 -19.79
CA HIS A 19 -8.64 26.46 -20.34
C HIS A 19 -7.43 25.69 -19.78
N GLY A 20 -7.71 24.68 -18.95
CA GLY A 20 -6.78 23.62 -18.58
C GLY A 20 -7.53 22.30 -18.61
N GLY A 21 -7.44 21.59 -19.73
CA GLY A 21 -8.21 20.40 -20.03
C GLY A 21 -7.93 19.19 -19.13
N GLY A 22 -8.93 18.30 -19.07
CA GLY A 22 -8.81 16.97 -18.49
C GLY A 22 -10.07 16.54 -17.75
N ASN A 23 -11.12 16.17 -18.50
CA ASN A 23 -12.30 15.48 -17.96
C ASN A 23 -11.92 14.07 -17.49
N GLY A 24 -11.29 13.99 -16.32
CA GLY A 24 -11.20 12.78 -15.53
C GLY A 24 -12.33 12.82 -14.51
N VAL A 25 -13.25 11.86 -14.57
CA VAL A 25 -14.26 11.66 -13.53
C VAL A 25 -13.51 11.39 -12.21
N GLN A 26 -13.34 12.45 -11.41
CA GLN A 26 -12.69 12.35 -10.11
C GLN A 26 -13.60 11.56 -9.17
N CYS A 27 -13.05 10.56 -8.48
CA CYS A 27 -13.79 9.88 -7.41
C CYS A 27 -14.19 10.93 -6.35
N PRO A 28 -15.48 11.06 -5.97
CA PRO A 28 -15.94 12.08 -5.03
C PRO A 28 -15.14 12.19 -3.72
N PRO A 29 -14.68 11.08 -3.09
CA PRO A 29 -13.85 11.14 -1.88
C PRO A 29 -12.44 11.70 -2.12
N LEU A 30 -11.86 11.48 -3.30
CA LEU A 30 -10.54 12.02 -3.64
C LEU A 30 -10.61 13.53 -3.92
N ARG A 31 -11.69 13.98 -4.56
CA ARG A 31 -11.96 15.40 -4.76
C ARG A 31 -12.13 16.09 -3.41
N GLY A 32 -13.07 15.65 -2.58
CA GLY A 32 -13.32 16.30 -1.30
C GLY A 32 -12.12 16.26 -0.34
N TRP A 33 -11.29 15.22 -0.39
CA TRP A 33 -10.01 15.20 0.34
C TRP A 33 -9.02 16.26 -0.16
N LEU A 34 -8.92 16.44 -1.49
CA LEU A 34 -8.04 17.45 -2.08
C LEU A 34 -8.52 18.87 -1.75
N GLU A 35 -9.83 19.11 -1.85
CA GLU A 35 -10.44 20.40 -1.49
C GLU A 35 -10.25 20.70 0.01
N PHE A 36 -10.51 19.73 0.89
CA PHE A 36 -10.26 19.85 2.33
C PHE A 36 -8.80 20.19 2.66
N ARG A 37 -7.84 19.61 1.93
CA ARG A 37 -6.41 19.87 2.16
C ARG A 37 -5.92 21.19 1.60
N ARG A 38 -6.49 21.67 0.49
CA ARG A 38 -6.06 22.91 -0.18
C ARG A 38 -6.78 24.15 0.33
N SER A 39 -7.98 23.98 0.88
CA SER A 39 -8.76 25.06 1.49
C SER A 39 -8.06 25.67 2.70
N GLY A 40 -8.16 27.00 2.83
CA GLY A 40 -7.93 27.71 4.09
C GLY A 40 -8.97 27.35 5.14
N ALA A 41 -8.87 27.94 6.34
CA ALA A 41 -9.85 27.66 7.39
C ALA A 41 -11.25 28.16 6.97
N PRO A 42 -12.33 27.38 7.20
CA PRO A 42 -13.67 27.79 6.82
C PRO A 42 -14.06 29.06 7.61
N ALA A 43 -14.44 30.10 6.87
CA ALA A 43 -15.06 31.30 7.41
C ALA A 43 -16.57 31.12 7.52
N ARG A 44 -17.18 30.37 6.60
CA ARG A 44 -18.60 30.02 6.58
C ARG A 44 -18.79 28.56 6.20
N LEU A 45 -19.72 27.86 6.85
CA LEU A 45 -20.16 26.52 6.44
C LEU A 45 -21.64 26.57 6.09
N LEU A 46 -22.03 25.84 5.06
CA LEU A 46 -23.39 25.81 4.51
C LEU A 46 -23.88 24.38 4.38
N CYS A 47 -25.14 24.13 4.71
CA CYS A 47 -25.80 22.83 4.49
C CYS A 47 -26.97 22.97 3.52
N SER A 48 -27.14 22.00 2.64
CA SER A 48 -28.26 21.96 1.70
C SER A 48 -29.48 21.31 2.36
N GLU A 49 -30.50 22.11 2.66
CA GLU A 49 -31.78 21.67 3.22
C GLU A 49 -32.93 22.09 2.30
N GLY A 50 -33.80 21.15 1.91
CA GLY A 50 -34.94 21.46 1.04
C GLY A 50 -34.59 22.02 -0.35
N GLY A 51 -33.34 21.84 -0.81
CA GLY A 51 -32.85 22.39 -2.08
C GLY A 51 -32.28 23.81 -2.00
N ALA A 52 -32.23 24.40 -0.80
CA ALA A 52 -31.57 25.68 -0.53
C ALA A 52 -30.35 25.48 0.38
N TRP A 53 -29.35 26.34 0.23
CA TRP A 53 -28.18 26.35 1.12
C TRP A 53 -28.44 27.30 2.29
N ALA A 54 -28.29 26.80 3.51
CA ALA A 54 -28.41 27.58 4.74
C ALA A 54 -27.08 27.57 5.50
N ASP A 55 -26.70 28.70 6.10
CA ASP A 55 -25.49 28.80 6.91
C ASP A 55 -25.63 27.97 8.21
N VAL A 56 -24.56 27.27 8.56
CA VAL A 56 -24.42 26.62 9.87
C VAL A 56 -24.28 27.73 10.94
N PRO A 57 -25.01 27.64 12.08
CA PRO A 57 -24.93 28.66 13.13
C PRO A 57 -23.50 28.87 13.67
N GLY A 58 -23.18 30.13 13.98
CA GLY A 58 -21.82 30.56 14.32
C GLY A 58 -21.17 29.83 15.51
N GLU A 59 -21.96 29.38 16.48
CA GLU A 59 -21.51 28.58 17.63
C GLU A 59 -20.87 27.24 17.21
N ALA A 60 -21.42 26.59 16.19
CA ALA A 60 -20.87 25.36 15.64
C ALA A 60 -19.69 25.66 14.69
N VAL A 61 -19.73 26.77 13.96
CA VAL A 61 -18.66 27.17 13.03
C VAL A 61 -17.30 27.32 13.72
N ALA A 62 -17.26 27.89 14.93
CA ALA A 62 -15.99 28.02 15.66
C ALA A 62 -15.35 26.66 16.00
N GLN A 63 -16.16 25.69 16.42
CA GLN A 63 -15.71 24.33 16.75
C GLN A 63 -15.25 23.60 15.49
N LEU A 64 -16.01 23.72 14.40
CA LEU A 64 -15.69 23.11 13.11
C LEU A 64 -14.44 23.73 12.49
N ARG A 65 -14.26 25.05 12.58
CA ARG A 65 -13.06 25.76 12.13
C ARG A 65 -11.81 25.29 12.87
N ARG A 66 -11.91 25.09 14.19
CA ARG A 66 -10.81 24.52 14.99
C ARG A 66 -10.48 23.09 14.53
N ALA A 67 -11.50 22.24 14.34
CA ALA A 67 -11.31 20.89 13.84
C ALA A 67 -10.67 20.85 12.44
N PHE A 68 -11.06 21.80 11.58
CA PHE A 68 -10.53 21.96 10.24
C PHE A 68 -9.04 22.36 10.27
N LEU A 69 -8.66 23.31 11.13
CA LEU A 69 -7.26 23.71 11.35
C LEU A 69 -6.41 22.57 11.90
N GLU A 70 -6.99 21.74 12.78
CA GLU A 70 -6.40 20.51 13.32
C GLU A 70 -6.38 19.36 12.29
N ARG A 71 -6.82 19.60 11.05
CA ARG A 71 -6.87 18.64 9.93
C ARG A 71 -7.68 17.36 10.25
N ARG A 72 -8.71 17.49 11.09
CA ARG A 72 -9.66 16.41 11.36
C ARG A 72 -10.66 16.33 10.22
N ALA A 73 -10.68 15.19 9.52
CA ALA A 73 -11.56 14.96 8.37
C ALA A 73 -13.06 14.93 8.74
N VAL A 74 -13.37 14.54 9.98
CA VAL A 74 -14.72 14.54 10.53
C VAL A 74 -14.70 15.28 11.87
N ALA A 75 -15.70 16.11 12.09
CA ALA A 75 -15.88 16.85 13.34
C ALA A 75 -17.33 16.76 13.83
N GLU A 76 -17.50 16.68 15.14
CA GLU A 76 -18.82 16.74 15.77
C GLU A 76 -19.10 18.17 16.21
N ALA A 77 -20.31 18.65 15.94
CA ALA A 77 -20.81 19.91 16.47
C ALA A 77 -22.32 19.84 16.66
N SER A 78 -22.82 20.55 17.67
CA SER A 78 -24.25 20.61 17.98
C SER A 78 -24.75 22.03 17.77
N TYR A 79 -25.94 22.15 17.18
CA TYR A 79 -26.68 23.42 17.04
C TYR A 79 -28.16 23.12 16.88
N GLY A 80 -29.03 24.06 17.26
CA GLY A 80 -30.48 23.87 17.16
C GLY A 80 -31.02 22.68 17.98
N GLY A 81 -30.35 22.32 19.08
CA GLY A 81 -30.74 21.21 19.95
C GLY A 81 -30.47 19.80 19.38
N LYS A 82 -29.73 19.70 18.27
CA LYS A 82 -29.34 18.45 17.63
C LYS A 82 -27.82 18.35 17.51
N SER A 83 -27.32 17.12 17.47
CA SER A 83 -25.89 16.82 17.29
C SER A 83 -25.64 16.28 15.88
N PHE A 84 -24.58 16.78 15.25
CA PHE A 84 -24.25 16.46 13.87
C PHE A 84 -22.78 16.09 13.73
N LEU A 85 -22.52 15.17 12.80
CA LEU A 85 -21.19 14.89 12.28
C LEU A 85 -20.99 15.64 10.97
N PHE A 86 -19.87 16.34 10.84
CA PHE A 86 -19.46 17.07 9.65
C PHE A 86 -18.27 16.36 9.04
N ASP A 87 -18.48 15.69 7.91
CA ASP A 87 -17.44 15.04 7.12
C ASP A 87 -16.98 15.99 6.00
N PHE A 88 -15.83 16.63 6.21
CA PHE A 88 -15.27 17.60 5.26
C PHE A 88 -14.75 16.94 3.99
N VAL A 89 -14.38 15.65 4.05
CA VAL A 89 -13.86 14.89 2.89
C VAL A 89 -15.01 14.43 2.00
N ARG A 90 -16.12 13.99 2.59
CA ARG A 90 -17.34 13.65 1.84
C ARG A 90 -18.19 14.87 1.52
N MET A 91 -17.87 16.04 2.09
CA MET A 91 -18.68 17.24 1.97
C MET A 91 -20.13 16.93 2.40
N ALA A 92 -20.28 16.32 3.57
CA ALA A 92 -21.56 15.88 4.11
C ALA A 92 -21.72 16.23 5.59
N ARG A 93 -22.91 16.68 5.98
CA ARG A 93 -23.38 16.74 7.36
C ARG A 93 -24.29 15.54 7.61
N ILE A 94 -24.11 14.84 8.72
CA ILE A 94 -24.87 13.66 9.10
C ILE A 94 -25.53 13.95 10.45
N ASP A 95 -26.86 13.83 10.53
CA ASP A 95 -27.58 13.89 11.81
C ASP A 95 -27.21 12.67 12.65
N ALA A 96 -26.69 12.88 13.86
CA ALA A 96 -26.18 11.79 14.70
C ALA A 96 -27.30 10.85 15.19
N SER A 97 -28.55 11.32 15.20
CA SER A 97 -29.71 10.56 15.68
C SER A 97 -30.43 9.81 14.57
N THR A 98 -30.58 10.43 13.39
CA THR A 98 -31.34 9.85 12.26
C THR A 98 -30.45 9.25 11.17
N ALA A 99 -29.13 9.51 11.22
CA ALA A 99 -28.18 9.22 10.16
C ALA A 99 -28.53 9.88 8.80
N GLU A 100 -29.42 10.88 8.80
CA GLU A 100 -29.75 11.63 7.58
C GLU A 100 -28.57 12.49 7.15
N GLU A 101 -28.21 12.36 5.86
CA GLU A 101 -27.12 13.12 5.26
C GLU A 101 -27.65 14.35 4.49
N ALA A 102 -27.01 15.49 4.71
CA ALA A 102 -27.19 16.71 3.94
C ALA A 102 -25.85 17.13 3.33
N ALA A 103 -25.88 17.65 2.10
CA ALA A 103 -24.67 18.16 1.45
C ALA A 103 -24.09 19.35 2.25
N LEU A 104 -22.78 19.36 2.43
CA LEU A 104 -22.02 20.38 3.17
C LEU A 104 -21.09 21.12 2.21
N GLY A 105 -21.18 22.44 2.18
CA GLY A 105 -20.23 23.31 1.51
C GLY A 105 -19.60 24.29 2.50
N TRP A 106 -18.50 24.94 2.09
CA TRP A 106 -17.91 26.01 2.89
C TRP A 106 -17.25 27.06 2.02
N VAL A 107 -17.09 28.24 2.60
CA VAL A 107 -16.29 29.35 2.07
C VAL A 107 -15.11 29.55 3.01
N ASP A 108 -13.90 29.47 2.49
CA ASP A 108 -12.70 29.68 3.29
C ASP A 108 -12.40 31.18 3.51
N GLU A 109 -11.44 31.45 4.38
CA GLU A 109 -10.99 32.81 4.69
C GLU A 109 -10.36 33.58 3.52
N HIS A 110 -9.99 32.89 2.44
CA HIS A 110 -9.49 33.50 1.21
C HIS A 110 -10.63 33.76 0.19
N GLY A 111 -11.87 33.44 0.54
CA GLY A 111 -13.04 33.55 -0.34
C GLY A 111 -13.21 32.37 -1.30
N GLY A 112 -12.41 31.31 -1.15
CA GLY A 112 -12.53 30.07 -1.91
C GLY A 112 -13.83 29.32 -1.56
N CYS A 113 -14.55 28.87 -2.59
CA CYS A 113 -15.86 28.23 -2.44
C CYS A 113 -15.78 26.72 -2.74
N PHE A 114 -16.19 25.89 -1.78
CA PHE A 114 -16.05 24.45 -1.85
C PHE A 114 -17.41 23.76 -1.64
N PHE A 115 -17.91 23.12 -2.69
CA PHE A 115 -19.21 22.45 -2.70
C PHE A 115 -19.12 21.03 -3.28
N PRO A 116 -19.99 20.10 -2.84
CA PRO A 116 -20.07 18.76 -3.38
C PRO A 116 -20.48 18.77 -4.85
N ALA A 117 -19.99 17.81 -5.62
CA ALA A 117 -20.31 17.71 -7.04
C ALA A 117 -21.81 17.41 -7.22
N PRO A 118 -22.49 18.02 -8.20
CA PRO A 118 -23.90 17.74 -8.45
C PRO A 118 -24.07 16.26 -8.82
N GLU A 119 -24.96 15.56 -8.12
CA GLU A 119 -25.32 14.19 -8.49
C GLU A 119 -25.99 14.20 -9.87
N SER A 120 -25.29 13.73 -10.90
CA SER A 120 -25.91 13.48 -12.20
C SER A 120 -27.01 12.43 -12.02
N GLY A 121 -28.25 12.84 -12.28
CA GLY A 121 -29.46 12.15 -11.82
C GLY A 121 -29.55 10.69 -12.20
N ARG A 122 -29.55 9.82 -11.19
CA ARG A 122 -30.18 8.50 -11.30
C ARG A 122 -31.66 8.67 -11.02
N LYS A 123 -32.48 8.55 -12.07
CA LYS A 123 -33.94 8.42 -11.99
C LYS A 123 -34.27 7.39 -10.90
N ARG A 124 -34.87 7.85 -9.80
CA ARG A 124 -35.47 6.97 -8.79
C ARG A 124 -36.54 6.12 -9.48
N LYS A 125 -36.29 4.83 -9.66
CA LYS A 125 -37.34 3.86 -9.97
C LYS A 125 -38.12 3.66 -8.67
N ARG A 126 -39.26 4.34 -8.61
CA ARG A 126 -40.33 4.13 -7.65
C ARG A 126 -40.86 2.72 -7.85
N GLU A 127 -40.61 1.80 -6.92
CA GLU A 127 -41.36 0.55 -6.84
C GLU A 127 -42.38 0.67 -5.71
N GLN A 128 -43.63 0.82 -6.14
CA GLN A 128 -44.81 0.66 -5.33
C GLN A 128 -45.02 -0.83 -4.99
N ARG A 129 -45.41 -1.02 -3.74
CA ARG A 129 -46.00 -2.20 -3.07
C ARG A 129 -46.70 -3.22 -3.99
N GLN A 130 -46.59 -4.48 -3.60
CA GLN A 130 -47.78 -5.32 -3.32
C GLN A 130 -47.44 -6.38 -2.28
N ALA A 131 -48.39 -6.57 -1.36
CA ALA A 131 -48.43 -7.55 -0.29
C ALA A 131 -49.29 -8.75 -0.71
N GLU A 132 -49.39 -9.72 0.20
CA GLU A 132 -50.20 -10.96 0.20
C GLU A 132 -49.47 -12.16 -0.44
N ASP A 133 -49.38 -13.35 0.18
CA ASP A 133 -50.33 -13.96 1.11
C ASP A 133 -49.65 -14.96 2.08
N VAL A 134 -50.30 -15.16 3.23
CA VAL A 134 -49.91 -16.05 4.34
C VAL A 134 -50.92 -17.18 4.42
N ASN A 135 -50.49 -18.44 4.35
CA ASN A 135 -51.07 -19.60 5.05
C ASN A 135 -50.35 -20.89 4.59
N GLU A 136 -50.29 -22.01 5.31
CA GLU A 136 -50.70 -22.42 6.66
C GLU A 136 -49.90 -23.70 6.98
N ALA A 137 -50.06 -24.18 8.20
CA ALA A 137 -49.19 -25.04 8.98
C ALA A 137 -49.23 -26.57 8.70
N SER A 138 -48.46 -27.26 9.56
CA SER A 138 -48.65 -28.63 10.08
C SER A 138 -47.81 -29.70 9.38
N SER A 139 -47.13 -30.67 10.01
CA SER A 139 -47.04 -31.19 11.40
C SER A 139 -45.78 -32.07 11.47
N GLY A 140 -45.05 -32.15 12.60
CA GLY A 140 -44.96 -33.34 13.49
C GLY A 140 -44.18 -34.54 12.90
N VAL A 141 -43.32 -35.31 13.57
CA VAL A 141 -42.97 -35.55 14.98
C VAL A 141 -41.58 -36.23 14.96
N GLU A 142 -40.90 -36.24 16.11
CA GLU A 142 -39.59 -36.83 16.41
C GLU A 142 -39.33 -38.26 15.89
N GLU A 143 -38.06 -38.60 15.66
CA GLU A 143 -37.45 -39.68 16.46
C GLU A 143 -35.92 -39.61 16.52
N ARG A 144 -35.43 -39.99 17.69
CA ARG A 144 -34.04 -40.04 18.14
C ARG A 144 -33.47 -41.42 17.82
N SER A 145 -32.30 -41.49 17.20
CA SER A 145 -31.38 -42.63 17.36
C SER A 145 -29.96 -42.17 17.08
N GLY A 146 -29.09 -42.39 18.06
CA GLY A 146 -27.67 -42.07 17.96
C GLY A 146 -26.92 -43.25 17.34
N GLU A 147 -25.90 -42.93 16.56
CA GLU A 147 -24.76 -43.81 16.32
C GLU A 147 -23.50 -42.97 16.03
N SER A 148 -22.39 -43.55 16.45
CA SER A 148 -21.06 -42.95 16.68
C SER A 148 -20.41 -42.37 15.41
N PRO A 149 -19.57 -41.31 15.48
CA PRO A 149 -18.84 -40.83 14.33
C PRO A 149 -17.59 -41.69 14.07
N GLU A 150 -17.68 -42.53 13.04
CA GLU A 150 -16.53 -43.15 12.40
C GLU A 150 -15.78 -42.08 11.57
N ALA A 151 -14.44 -42.17 11.63
CA ALA A 151 -13.50 -41.15 11.18
C ALA A 151 -13.67 -40.78 9.69
N ALA A 152 -14.19 -39.59 9.42
CA ALA A 152 -14.02 -38.94 8.13
C ALA A 152 -12.60 -38.36 8.05
N GLU A 153 -11.73 -39.04 7.31
CA GLU A 153 -10.40 -38.53 6.96
C GLU A 153 -10.52 -37.12 6.34
N PRO A 154 -9.69 -36.14 6.76
CA PRO A 154 -9.68 -34.85 6.13
C PRO A 154 -9.17 -35.02 4.70
N LYS A 155 -10.05 -34.75 3.72
CA LYS A 155 -9.70 -34.61 2.31
C LYS A 155 -8.43 -33.75 2.22
N LYS A 156 -7.31 -34.39 1.89
CA LYS A 156 -6.01 -33.77 1.64
C LYS A 156 -6.22 -32.66 0.60
N LYS A 157 -6.28 -31.40 1.04
CA LYS A 157 -6.13 -30.23 0.16
C LYS A 157 -4.81 -30.45 -0.58
N MET A 158 -4.90 -30.65 -1.89
CA MET A 158 -3.74 -30.70 -2.78
C MET A 158 -2.91 -29.44 -2.50
N ARG A 159 -1.69 -29.60 -1.96
CA ARG A 159 -0.81 -28.48 -1.62
C ARG A 159 -0.39 -27.85 -2.95
N GLY A 160 -1.00 -26.71 -3.30
CA GLY A 160 -0.75 -26.01 -4.56
C GLY A 160 0.67 -25.46 -4.63
N VAL A 161 1.05 -24.96 -5.82
CA VAL A 161 2.36 -24.34 -6.12
C VAL A 161 2.78 -23.30 -5.06
N TRP A 162 1.81 -22.65 -4.43
CA TRP A 162 2.00 -21.60 -3.43
C TRP A 162 1.54 -22.06 -2.03
N GLY A 163 2.07 -23.16 -1.50
CA GLY A 163 1.91 -23.56 -0.08
C GLY A 163 0.50 -23.36 0.51
N LYS A 164 0.38 -22.46 1.51
CA LYS A 164 -0.88 -22.09 2.20
C LYS A 164 -1.75 -21.12 1.39
N THR A 165 -2.23 -21.56 0.23
CA THR A 165 -3.11 -20.76 -0.62
C THR A 165 -4.30 -21.54 -1.15
N SER A 166 -5.35 -20.81 -1.50
CA SER A 166 -6.49 -21.29 -2.28
C SER A 166 -6.54 -20.57 -3.63
N ARG A 167 -6.61 -21.32 -4.72
CA ARG A 167 -6.82 -20.75 -6.06
C ARG A 167 -8.23 -20.18 -6.12
N LEU A 168 -8.37 -18.98 -6.69
CA LEU A 168 -9.66 -18.33 -6.91
C LEU A 168 -10.17 -18.63 -8.31
N GLU A 169 -11.48 -18.85 -8.41
CA GLU A 169 -12.21 -18.92 -9.68
C GLU A 169 -12.33 -17.52 -10.29
N GLN A 170 -12.42 -17.43 -11.63
CA GLN A 170 -12.53 -16.14 -12.33
C GLN A 170 -13.82 -15.37 -11.99
N THR A 171 -14.87 -16.08 -11.57
CA THR A 171 -16.15 -15.50 -11.14
C THR A 171 -16.10 -14.96 -9.70
N ASP A 172 -15.04 -15.24 -8.94
CA ASP A 172 -14.88 -14.75 -7.58
C ASP A 172 -14.68 -13.23 -7.55
N ARG A 173 -15.40 -12.53 -6.67
CA ARG A 173 -15.32 -11.06 -6.55
C ARG A 173 -13.90 -10.55 -6.26
N PHE A 174 -13.12 -11.28 -5.47
CA PHE A 174 -11.75 -10.90 -5.13
C PHE A 174 -10.81 -11.15 -6.32
N TYR A 175 -11.03 -12.21 -7.09
CA TYR A 175 -10.35 -12.41 -8.36
C TYR A 175 -10.55 -11.18 -9.25
N GLN A 176 -11.80 -10.79 -9.49
CA GLN A 176 -12.16 -9.66 -10.36
C GLN A 176 -11.56 -8.33 -9.89
N VAL A 177 -11.54 -8.08 -8.58
CA VAL A 177 -10.91 -6.87 -8.02
C VAL A 177 -9.40 -6.88 -8.24
N VAL A 178 -8.72 -7.98 -7.92
CA VAL A 178 -7.27 -8.12 -8.09
C VAL A 178 -6.88 -8.02 -9.57
N GLU A 179 -7.62 -8.70 -10.44
CA GLU A 179 -7.48 -8.62 -11.89
C GLU A 179 -7.63 -7.18 -12.38
N LYS A 180 -8.69 -6.48 -11.94
CA LYS A 180 -8.91 -5.08 -12.33
C LYS A 180 -7.77 -4.17 -11.88
N ILE A 181 -7.30 -4.29 -10.64
CA ILE A 181 -6.18 -3.48 -10.13
C ILE A 181 -4.92 -3.75 -10.95
N PHE A 182 -4.63 -5.02 -11.24
CA PHE A 182 -3.46 -5.41 -12.02
C PHE A 182 -3.56 -4.93 -13.48
N LEU A 183 -4.60 -5.33 -14.21
CA LEU A 183 -4.71 -5.06 -15.64
C LEU A 183 -4.89 -3.56 -15.96
N SER A 184 -5.72 -2.84 -15.20
CA SER A 184 -5.97 -1.40 -15.47
C SER A 184 -4.71 -0.53 -15.36
N ARG A 185 -3.68 -1.04 -14.67
CA ARG A 185 -2.41 -0.33 -14.41
C ARG A 185 -1.21 -0.97 -15.10
N MET A 186 -1.40 -2.11 -15.76
CA MET A 186 -0.45 -2.71 -16.70
C MET A 186 -0.71 -2.23 -18.14
N ALA A 187 -1.99 -2.00 -18.51
CA ALA A 187 -2.43 -1.65 -19.87
C ALA A 187 -1.87 -0.34 -20.49
N PRO A 188 -1.56 0.75 -19.74
CA PRO A 188 -1.04 1.98 -20.35
C PRO A 188 0.38 1.88 -20.90
N VAL A 189 1.13 0.83 -20.54
CA VAL A 189 2.48 0.63 -21.07
C VAL A 189 2.32 -0.01 -22.45
N ALA A 190 2.79 0.66 -23.52
CA ALA A 190 2.82 0.14 -24.90
C ALA A 190 3.47 -1.26 -25.05
N ALA A 191 4.13 -1.73 -23.99
CA ALA A 191 4.81 -3.00 -23.89
C ALA A 191 3.97 -4.12 -23.22
N ALA A 192 2.80 -3.82 -22.63
CA ALA A 192 1.91 -4.77 -21.97
C ALA A 192 0.83 -5.39 -22.89
N SER A 193 0.90 -5.15 -24.21
CA SER A 193 0.07 -5.84 -25.19
C SER A 193 0.25 -7.36 -25.05
N GLY A 194 -0.78 -8.06 -24.57
CA GLY A 194 -0.75 -9.51 -24.37
C GLY A 194 -0.42 -10.00 -22.96
N VAL A 195 -0.53 -9.15 -21.93
CA VAL A 195 -0.51 -9.64 -20.53
C VAL A 195 -1.77 -10.47 -20.26
N VAL A 196 -1.58 -11.71 -19.80
CA VAL A 196 -2.68 -12.63 -19.45
C VAL A 196 -2.45 -13.14 -18.03
N ILE A 197 -3.43 -12.93 -17.15
CA ILE A 197 -3.44 -13.56 -15.82
C ILE A 197 -3.78 -15.03 -15.99
N THR A 198 -2.92 -15.92 -15.49
CA THR A 198 -3.13 -17.38 -15.57
C THR A 198 -3.76 -17.93 -14.29
N ALA A 199 -3.47 -17.31 -13.15
CA ALA A 199 -4.10 -17.65 -11.88
C ALA A 199 -3.99 -16.52 -10.84
N VAL A 200 -5.00 -16.45 -9.96
CA VAL A 200 -4.93 -15.68 -8.72
C VAL A 200 -5.13 -16.66 -7.55
N HIS A 201 -4.22 -16.60 -6.58
CA HIS A 201 -4.30 -17.40 -5.37
C HIS A 201 -4.47 -16.50 -4.15
N LYS A 202 -5.44 -16.79 -3.30
CA LYS A 202 -5.61 -16.13 -2.00
C LYS A 202 -4.72 -16.80 -0.97
N VAL A 203 -4.00 -16.01 -0.20
CA VAL A 203 -3.13 -16.48 0.88
C VAL A 203 -3.94 -16.69 2.15
N GLU A 204 -3.81 -17.88 2.76
CA GLU A 204 -4.49 -18.25 4.01
C GLU A 204 -3.55 -18.00 5.21
N HIS A 205 -3.87 -16.98 6.01
CA HIS A 205 -3.05 -16.51 7.12
C HIS A 205 -3.89 -16.15 8.36
N ASP A 206 -3.90 -17.00 9.38
CA ASP A 206 -4.59 -16.67 10.63
C ASP A 206 -3.67 -15.97 11.63
N ALA A 207 -2.53 -16.58 11.96
CA ALA A 207 -1.58 -16.01 12.93
C ALA A 207 -0.94 -14.70 12.44
N ARG A 208 -0.54 -14.65 11.15
CA ARG A 208 0.06 -13.44 10.57
C ARG A 208 -0.94 -12.29 10.45
N THR A 209 -2.19 -12.57 10.12
CA THR A 209 -3.24 -11.54 10.06
C THR A 209 -3.46 -10.93 11.44
N ARG A 210 -3.49 -11.74 12.51
CA ARG A 210 -3.56 -11.23 13.89
C ARG A 210 -2.35 -10.37 14.26
N ALA A 211 -1.14 -10.83 13.95
CA ALA A 211 0.08 -10.05 14.22
C ALA A 211 0.10 -8.71 13.46
N PHE A 212 -0.33 -8.71 12.19
CA PHE A 212 -0.46 -7.50 11.39
C PHE A 212 -1.50 -6.54 11.95
N GLN A 213 -2.66 -7.04 12.38
CA GLN A 213 -3.71 -6.22 13.01
C GLN A 213 -3.21 -5.57 14.32
N LEU A 214 -2.56 -6.35 15.19
CA LEU A 214 -1.97 -5.84 16.42
C LEU A 214 -0.90 -4.78 16.13
N GLN A 215 -0.04 -5.02 15.14
CA GLN A 215 0.98 -4.04 14.72
C GLN A 215 0.32 -2.75 14.21
N GLY A 216 -0.80 -2.86 13.49
CA GLY A 216 -1.58 -1.70 13.05
C GLY A 216 -2.15 -0.89 14.22
N GLN A 217 -2.64 -1.56 15.26
CA GLN A 217 -3.12 -0.92 16.49
C GLN A 217 -1.98 -0.19 17.23
N LEU A 218 -0.81 -0.83 17.36
CA LEU A 218 0.37 -0.21 17.98
C LEU A 218 0.83 1.04 17.21
N LEU A 219 0.84 0.97 15.87
CA LEU A 219 1.17 2.13 15.03
C LEU A 219 0.12 3.25 15.14
N ALA A 220 -1.17 2.92 15.21
CA ALA A 220 -2.23 3.91 15.47
C ALA A 220 -2.07 4.58 16.84
N ALA A 221 -1.73 3.81 17.87
CA ALA A 221 -1.50 4.34 19.21
C ALA A 221 -0.30 5.29 19.24
N ALA A 222 0.79 4.96 18.53
CA ALA A 222 2.01 5.77 18.50
C ALA A 222 1.91 7.03 17.61
N ARG A 223 1.15 6.99 16.52
CA ARG A 223 1.14 8.03 15.46
C ARG A 223 -0.24 8.64 15.19
N GLY A 224 -1.25 8.27 15.98
CA GLY A 224 -2.65 8.62 15.73
C GLY A 224 -3.28 7.88 14.54
N ALA A 225 -4.50 8.26 14.18
CA ALA A 225 -5.29 7.61 13.12
C ALA A 225 -4.59 7.59 11.74
N GLY A 226 -3.66 8.51 11.49
CA GLY A 226 -2.88 8.55 10.24
C GLY A 226 -1.83 7.44 10.11
N GLY A 227 -1.34 6.87 11.22
CA GLY A 227 -0.22 5.91 11.20
C GLY A 227 -0.61 4.44 10.99
N SER A 228 -1.87 4.06 11.22
CA SER A 228 -2.32 2.68 10.99
C SER A 228 -2.89 2.43 9.59
N ASN A 229 -2.94 3.45 8.74
CA ASN A 229 -3.55 3.36 7.41
C ASN A 229 -2.76 2.40 6.52
N ALA A 230 -3.25 1.17 6.50
CA ALA A 230 -2.66 0.11 5.71
C ALA A 230 -2.94 0.36 4.23
N LYS A 231 -1.87 0.44 3.43
CA LYS A 231 -1.94 0.60 1.97
C LYS A 231 -1.90 -0.76 1.29
N PHE A 232 -2.48 -0.87 0.10
CA PHE A 232 -2.14 -1.97 -0.79
C PHE A 232 -0.80 -1.68 -1.48
N ALA A 233 -0.03 -2.72 -1.79
CA ALA A 233 1.21 -2.59 -2.55
C ALA A 233 1.58 -3.92 -3.22
N TRP A 234 2.30 -3.86 -4.34
CA TRP A 234 2.78 -5.01 -5.07
C TRP A 234 4.19 -5.39 -4.65
N TYR A 235 4.40 -6.62 -4.20
CA TYR A 235 5.70 -7.20 -3.96
C TYR A 235 6.12 -8.05 -5.18
N GLY A 236 7.33 -7.80 -5.69
CA GLY A 236 7.92 -8.54 -6.80
C GLY A 236 9.26 -9.11 -6.41
N ALA A 237 9.47 -10.38 -6.73
CA ALA A 237 10.70 -11.13 -6.49
C ALA A 237 10.72 -12.40 -7.38
N PRO A 238 11.84 -13.13 -7.46
CA PRO A 238 11.87 -14.47 -8.05
C PRO A 238 10.82 -15.42 -7.44
N ALA A 239 10.34 -16.40 -8.22
CA ALA A 239 9.27 -17.30 -7.81
C ALA A 239 9.53 -18.02 -6.47
N ALA A 240 10.78 -18.42 -6.20
CA ALA A 240 11.17 -19.03 -4.93
C ALA A 240 10.99 -18.08 -3.73
N ASP A 241 11.32 -16.80 -3.90
CA ASP A 241 11.15 -15.78 -2.85
C ASP A 241 9.67 -15.41 -2.66
N VAL A 242 8.87 -15.45 -3.74
CA VAL A 242 7.40 -15.30 -3.67
C VAL A 242 6.79 -16.45 -2.89
N ALA A 243 7.17 -17.70 -3.18
CA ALA A 243 6.70 -18.88 -2.46
C ALA A 243 7.08 -18.81 -0.97
N ALA A 244 8.32 -18.44 -0.65
CA ALA A 244 8.77 -18.24 0.72
C ALA A 244 8.00 -17.12 1.43
N ALA A 245 7.75 -15.99 0.75
CA ALA A 245 6.97 -14.88 1.29
C ALA A 245 5.55 -15.31 1.68
N VAL A 246 4.91 -16.12 0.83
CA VAL A 246 3.57 -16.65 1.04
C VAL A 246 3.53 -17.69 2.16
N GLU A 247 4.51 -18.58 2.27
CA GLU A 247 4.47 -19.63 3.28
C GLU A 247 4.96 -19.17 4.67
N HIS A 248 6.07 -18.43 4.68
CA HIS A 248 6.82 -18.10 5.89
C HIS A 248 6.98 -16.61 6.14
N GLY A 249 6.53 -15.75 5.22
CA GLY A 249 6.73 -14.30 5.31
C GLY A 249 7.98 -13.86 4.58
N VAL A 250 8.18 -12.56 4.46
CA VAL A 250 9.30 -12.03 3.70
C VAL A 250 10.60 -12.36 4.45
N GLY A 251 11.39 -13.27 3.88
CA GLY A 251 12.65 -13.73 4.48
C GLY A 251 13.89 -12.99 3.99
N ARG A 252 13.79 -12.31 2.84
CA ARG A 252 14.87 -11.55 2.20
C ARG A 252 14.32 -10.27 1.62
N THR A 253 15.09 -9.19 1.70
CA THR A 253 14.80 -7.94 1.00
C THR A 253 15.00 -8.12 -0.51
N ASN A 254 14.26 -7.37 -1.32
CA ASN A 254 14.33 -7.41 -2.78
C ASN A 254 15.08 -6.20 -3.37
N GLY A 255 15.66 -5.32 -2.53
CA GLY A 255 16.41 -4.15 -2.98
C GLY A 255 17.63 -4.49 -3.86
N TRP A 256 18.23 -5.67 -3.70
CA TRP A 256 19.33 -6.13 -4.57
C TRP A 256 18.92 -6.26 -6.04
N LEU A 257 17.64 -6.49 -6.34
CA LEU A 257 17.10 -6.51 -7.71
C LEU A 257 17.03 -5.11 -8.33
N LEU A 258 17.03 -4.06 -7.49
CA LEU A 258 17.03 -2.66 -7.92
C LEU A 258 18.45 -2.10 -8.09
N GLY A 259 19.47 -2.73 -7.51
CA GLY A 259 20.84 -2.25 -7.54
C GLY A 259 20.97 -0.82 -7.00
N GLY A 260 21.65 0.06 -7.73
CA GLY A 260 21.78 1.48 -7.35
C GLY A 260 20.47 2.29 -7.33
N ARG A 261 19.34 1.70 -7.77
CA ARG A 261 18.00 2.30 -7.67
C ARG A 261 17.28 1.93 -6.36
N ALA A 262 17.89 1.14 -5.49
CA ALA A 262 17.29 0.80 -4.20
C ALA A 262 17.28 2.01 -3.26
N HIS A 263 16.18 2.18 -2.54
CA HIS A 263 15.99 3.25 -1.56
C HIS A 263 16.21 2.70 -0.14
N GLY A 264 17.45 2.35 0.19
CA GLY A 264 17.81 1.67 1.45
C GLY A 264 17.67 0.14 1.43
N GLU A 265 18.03 -0.48 2.55
CA GLU A 265 18.01 -1.91 2.84
C GLU A 265 16.66 -2.30 3.48
N GLY A 266 15.65 -2.45 2.64
CA GLY A 266 14.30 -2.84 3.03
C GLY A 266 13.60 -3.64 1.95
N VAL A 267 12.34 -3.99 2.20
CA VAL A 267 11.47 -4.61 1.20
C VAL A 267 10.82 -3.50 0.39
N HIS A 268 11.10 -3.47 -0.91
CA HIS A 268 10.55 -2.54 -1.88
C HIS A 268 9.23 -3.10 -2.45
N LEU A 269 8.15 -2.36 -2.25
CA LEU A 269 6.84 -2.65 -2.81
C LEU A 269 6.37 -1.48 -3.66
N SER A 270 5.94 -1.73 -4.88
CA SER A 270 5.37 -0.66 -5.71
C SER A 270 3.91 -0.39 -5.33
N PRO A 271 3.42 0.85 -5.45
CA PRO A 271 2.02 1.16 -5.16
C PRO A 271 1.04 0.43 -6.09
N PRO A 272 -0.25 0.33 -5.71
CA PRO A 272 -1.28 -0.37 -6.49
C PRO A 272 -1.43 0.16 -7.91
N GLN A 273 -1.09 1.44 -8.11
CA GLN A 273 -1.14 2.12 -9.39
C GLN A 273 0.02 1.77 -10.32
N SER A 274 1.05 1.07 -9.83
CA SER A 274 2.28 0.74 -10.58
C SER A 274 2.70 -0.73 -10.45
N PRO A 275 1.82 -1.72 -10.73
CA PRO A 275 2.16 -3.15 -10.68
C PRO A 275 3.35 -3.49 -11.58
N HIS A 276 3.52 -2.73 -12.67
CA HIS A 276 4.61 -2.90 -13.61
C HIS A 276 5.99 -2.85 -12.92
N ALA A 277 6.21 -1.92 -11.99
CA ALA A 277 7.50 -1.77 -11.31
C ALA A 277 7.90 -3.03 -10.53
N SER A 278 6.95 -3.66 -9.82
CA SER A 278 7.21 -4.94 -9.13
C SER A 278 7.27 -6.12 -10.10
N ALA A 279 6.48 -6.12 -11.18
CA ALA A 279 6.56 -7.15 -12.21
C ALA A 279 7.97 -7.21 -12.84
N MET A 280 8.65 -6.07 -13.00
CA MET A 280 10.02 -6.01 -13.52
C MET A 280 11.07 -6.68 -12.61
N LEU A 281 10.76 -6.88 -11.32
CA LEU A 281 11.66 -7.57 -10.38
C LEU A 281 11.51 -9.09 -10.39
N THR A 282 10.48 -9.61 -11.08
CA THR A 282 10.24 -11.06 -11.14
C THR A 282 11.13 -11.73 -12.17
N LYS A 283 11.27 -13.05 -12.07
CA LYS A 283 11.84 -13.88 -13.14
C LYS A 283 10.78 -14.84 -13.62
N VAL A 284 10.77 -15.07 -14.92
CA VAL A 284 9.90 -16.05 -15.55
C VAL A 284 10.30 -17.45 -15.07
N ASP A 285 9.33 -18.25 -14.65
CA ASP A 285 9.53 -19.63 -14.21
C ASP A 285 9.68 -20.59 -15.40
N GLU A 286 9.83 -21.88 -15.10
CA GLU A 286 9.96 -22.94 -16.11
C GLU A 286 8.75 -23.06 -17.04
N LYS A 287 7.58 -22.53 -16.63
CA LYS A 287 6.32 -22.57 -17.39
C LYS A 287 6.07 -21.31 -18.21
N GLY A 288 7.02 -20.37 -18.20
CA GLY A 288 6.86 -19.10 -18.89
C GLY A 288 6.00 -18.09 -18.12
N GLU A 289 5.78 -18.30 -16.81
CA GLU A 289 4.95 -17.44 -15.96
C GLU A 289 5.78 -16.56 -15.02
N ALA A 290 5.28 -15.37 -14.73
CA ALA A 290 5.82 -14.48 -13.71
C ALA A 290 4.81 -14.33 -12.57
N HIS A 291 5.32 -14.06 -11.36
CA HIS A 291 4.50 -14.05 -10.15
C HIS A 291 4.81 -12.84 -9.28
N ILE A 292 3.78 -12.08 -8.93
CA ILE A 292 3.84 -10.99 -7.96
C ILE A 292 2.80 -11.19 -6.87
N VAL A 293 2.98 -10.50 -5.74
CA VAL A 293 2.07 -10.59 -4.59
C VAL A 293 1.42 -9.24 -4.33
N LEU A 294 0.10 -9.20 -4.25
CA LEU A 294 -0.62 -8.06 -3.66
C LEU A 294 -0.57 -8.19 -2.14
N CYS A 295 0.02 -7.20 -1.51
CA CYS A 295 0.19 -7.12 -0.06
C CYS A 295 -0.65 -5.98 0.53
N ARG A 296 -0.96 -6.11 1.81
CA ARG A 296 -1.35 -5.00 2.68
C ARG A 296 -0.14 -4.56 3.48
N VAL A 297 0.11 -3.25 3.58
CA VAL A 297 1.34 -2.69 4.13
C VAL A 297 1.03 -1.57 5.10
N LEU A 298 1.54 -1.68 6.32
CA LEU A 298 1.46 -0.60 7.32
C LEU A 298 2.63 0.35 7.11
N MET A 299 2.39 1.55 6.56
CA MET A 299 3.46 2.52 6.28
C MET A 299 3.81 3.42 7.46
N GLY A 300 2.90 3.64 8.43
CA GLY A 300 3.19 4.62 9.49
C GLY A 300 3.52 5.98 8.88
N TRP A 301 4.48 6.68 9.45
CA TRP A 301 5.04 7.90 8.89
C TRP A 301 6.27 7.60 8.03
N PRO A 302 6.17 7.74 6.70
CA PRO A 302 7.31 7.50 5.82
C PRO A 302 8.26 8.69 5.78
N GLU A 303 9.56 8.42 5.66
CA GLU A 303 10.57 9.38 5.24
C GLU A 303 10.91 9.24 3.75
N VAL A 304 11.47 10.30 3.16
CA VAL A 304 12.02 10.23 1.80
C VAL A 304 13.43 9.70 1.86
N VAL A 305 13.70 8.60 1.15
CA VAL A 305 15.04 8.02 1.03
C VAL A 305 15.49 8.09 -0.41
N PRO A 306 16.67 8.69 -0.72
CA PRO A 306 17.17 8.75 -2.08
C PRO A 306 17.65 7.37 -2.58
N ALA A 307 17.62 7.19 -3.90
CA ALA A 307 18.16 6.00 -4.56
C ALA A 307 19.65 5.85 -4.27
N GLY A 308 20.10 4.61 -4.05
CA GLY A 308 21.48 4.26 -3.72
C GLY A 308 21.83 4.43 -2.24
N SER A 309 20.88 4.86 -1.40
CA SER A 309 21.09 4.97 0.05
C SER A 309 21.40 3.60 0.67
N SER A 310 22.32 3.57 1.64
CA SER A 310 22.65 2.39 2.44
C SER A 310 21.90 2.33 3.77
N GLN A 311 20.88 3.18 3.95
CA GLN A 311 20.07 3.22 5.16
C GLN A 311 19.29 1.92 5.35
N PHE A 312 19.23 1.39 6.57
CA PHE A 312 18.63 0.07 6.85
C PHE A 312 17.61 0.10 8.00
N HIS A 313 17.32 1.28 8.53
CA HIS A 313 16.35 1.58 9.58
C HIS A 313 15.88 3.05 9.42
N PRO A 314 14.84 3.48 10.14
CA PRO A 314 14.41 4.87 10.12
C PRO A 314 15.53 5.85 10.49
N SER A 315 15.58 7.03 9.88
CA SER A 315 16.61 8.05 10.20
C SER A 315 16.42 8.70 11.57
N SER A 316 15.17 8.77 12.06
CA SER A 316 14.80 9.21 13.41
C SER A 316 13.59 8.44 13.92
N ASP A 317 13.25 8.64 15.19
CA ASP A 317 12.06 8.08 15.84
C ASP A 317 10.74 8.69 15.32
N ASP A 318 10.79 9.67 14.43
CA ASP A 318 9.61 10.26 13.79
C ASP A 318 9.11 9.40 12.62
N TYR A 319 9.95 8.48 12.13
CA TYR A 319 9.69 7.71 10.93
C TYR A 319 9.58 6.22 11.19
N ASP A 320 8.78 5.58 10.35
CA ASP A 320 8.41 4.17 10.49
C ASP A 320 8.78 3.36 9.24
N SER A 321 8.80 3.98 8.07
CA SER A 321 9.06 3.37 6.77
C SER A 321 9.69 4.39 5.83
N ALA A 322 9.95 4.03 4.58
CA ALA A 322 10.47 4.97 3.59
C ALA A 322 9.67 4.96 2.29
N VAL A 323 9.77 6.08 1.56
CA VAL A 323 9.30 6.26 0.19
C VAL A 323 10.39 6.92 -0.65
N ASP A 324 10.32 6.74 -1.96
CA ASP A 324 11.18 7.45 -2.91
C ASP A 324 10.71 8.90 -3.14
N ASP A 325 9.40 9.13 -3.12
CA ASP A 325 8.77 10.44 -3.30
C ASP A 325 7.48 10.52 -2.46
N MET A 326 7.24 11.66 -1.79
CA MET A 326 6.06 11.83 -0.91
C MET A 326 4.77 12.07 -1.66
N GLU A 327 4.83 12.71 -2.83
CA GLU A 327 3.66 13.09 -3.62
C GLU A 327 3.28 11.97 -4.58
N ASN A 328 4.28 11.41 -5.26
CA ASN A 328 4.14 10.42 -6.32
C ASN A 328 5.05 9.21 -6.07
N PRO A 329 4.80 8.43 -4.99
CA PRO A 329 5.64 7.31 -4.65
C PRO A 329 5.66 6.28 -5.78
N ARG A 330 6.84 5.76 -6.11
CA ARG A 330 7.00 4.55 -6.95
C ARG A 330 7.45 3.36 -6.12
N TRP A 331 8.04 3.61 -4.96
CA TRP A 331 8.47 2.60 -4.01
C TRP A 331 8.01 2.94 -2.60
N TYR A 332 7.35 1.98 -1.99
CA TYR A 332 7.24 1.87 -0.54
C TYR A 332 8.35 0.96 -0.04
N VAL A 333 9.01 1.35 1.04
CA VAL A 333 10.10 0.59 1.65
C VAL A 333 9.76 0.29 3.09
N VAL A 334 9.62 -1.00 3.40
CA VAL A 334 9.48 -1.46 4.78
C VAL A 334 10.82 -2.02 5.24
N TRP A 335 11.36 -1.47 6.33
CA TRP A 335 12.63 -1.91 6.88
C TRP A 335 12.62 -3.39 7.24
N SER A 336 13.77 -4.05 7.05
CA SER A 336 13.92 -5.49 7.28
C SER A 336 13.53 -5.94 8.70
N THR A 337 13.73 -5.07 9.70
CA THR A 337 13.36 -5.29 11.10
C THR A 337 11.85 -5.45 11.31
N HIS A 338 11.01 -4.95 10.40
CA HIS A 338 9.55 -4.93 10.56
C HIS A 338 8.79 -5.60 9.40
N MET A 339 9.50 -6.20 8.43
CA MET A 339 8.88 -6.76 7.23
C MET A 339 7.84 -7.86 7.51
N ASN A 340 7.99 -8.63 8.58
CA ASN A 340 7.08 -9.74 8.92
C ASN A 340 5.88 -9.35 9.80
N THR A 341 5.87 -8.14 10.36
CA THR A 341 4.75 -7.61 11.14
C THR A 341 3.97 -6.53 10.38
N ARG A 342 4.60 -5.87 9.40
CA ARG A 342 4.03 -4.74 8.66
C ARG A 342 3.71 -5.02 7.20
N ILE A 343 4.03 -6.21 6.69
CA ILE A 343 3.62 -6.66 5.36
C ILE A 343 2.77 -7.91 5.53
N LEU A 344 1.57 -7.87 4.97
CA LEU A 344 0.64 -8.99 4.92
C LEU A 344 0.42 -9.39 3.44
N PRO A 345 1.02 -10.49 2.97
CA PRO A 345 0.69 -11.11 1.69
C PRO A 345 -0.80 -11.48 1.65
N LEU A 346 -1.51 -11.08 0.59
CA LEU A 346 -2.95 -11.37 0.43
C LEU A 346 -3.25 -12.22 -0.80
N TYR A 347 -2.69 -11.86 -1.95
CA TYR A 347 -2.98 -12.54 -3.21
C TYR A 347 -1.72 -12.72 -4.05
N VAL A 348 -1.49 -13.92 -4.57
CA VAL A 348 -0.46 -14.18 -5.59
C VAL A 348 -1.10 -14.09 -6.96
N VAL A 349 -0.56 -13.25 -7.83
CA VAL A 349 -0.98 -13.11 -9.22
C VAL A 349 0.08 -13.74 -10.10
N SER A 350 -0.31 -14.80 -10.82
CA SER A 350 0.50 -15.46 -11.85
C SER A 350 0.05 -14.98 -13.22
N PHE A 351 0.99 -14.57 -14.06
CA PHE A 351 0.68 -13.99 -15.36
C PHE A 351 1.75 -14.31 -16.40
N LYS A 352 1.36 -14.29 -17.67
CA LYS A 352 2.26 -14.33 -18.82
C LYS A 352 2.35 -12.94 -19.43
N CYS A 353 3.55 -12.53 -19.79
CA CYS A 353 3.81 -11.26 -20.46
C CYS A 353 4.92 -11.47 -21.49
N PRO A 354 4.60 -11.49 -22.79
CA PRO A 354 5.57 -11.85 -23.85
C PRO A 354 6.85 -11.00 -23.85
N ASN A 355 6.72 -9.71 -23.53
CA ASN A 355 7.83 -8.75 -23.60
C ASN A 355 8.56 -8.54 -22.26
N LEU A 356 8.24 -9.31 -21.20
CA LEU A 356 8.78 -9.06 -19.86
C LEU A 356 10.31 -9.13 -19.81
N GLN A 357 10.91 -10.12 -20.49
CA GLN A 357 12.36 -10.30 -20.53
C GLN A 357 13.06 -9.21 -21.35
N GLN A 358 12.47 -8.79 -22.48
CA GLN A 358 13.01 -7.70 -23.31
C GLN A 358 12.96 -6.35 -22.56
N MET A 359 11.91 -6.12 -21.77
CA MET A 359 11.80 -4.96 -20.90
C MET A 359 12.82 -4.95 -19.76
N GLN A 360 13.16 -6.13 -19.20
CA GLN A 360 14.19 -6.22 -18.16
C GLN A 360 15.57 -5.86 -18.70
N GLY A 361 15.84 -6.19 -19.97
CA GLY A 361 17.07 -5.82 -20.68
C GLY A 361 17.23 -4.32 -20.93
N SER A 362 16.13 -3.57 -21.07
CA SER A 362 16.17 -2.12 -21.32
C SER A 362 16.55 -1.31 -20.05
N LEU A 363 16.17 -1.78 -18.86
CA LEU A 363 16.60 -1.21 -17.56
C LEU A 363 18.08 -1.49 -17.20
N GLY A 364 18.76 -2.33 -17.99
CA GLY A 364 20.21 -2.61 -17.92
C GLY A 364 21.03 -1.90 -19.00
N ALA A 365 20.39 -1.14 -19.90
CA ALA A 365 21.04 -0.51 -21.05
C ALA A 365 21.58 0.90 -20.76
N THR A 366 22.35 1.07 -19.69
CA THR A 366 23.36 2.15 -19.59
C THR A 366 24.65 1.59 -19.02
N SER A 367 25.37 0.83 -19.83
CA SER A 367 26.80 1.02 -20.09
C SER A 367 27.28 -0.13 -20.97
N LYS A 368 27.59 0.19 -22.24
CA LYS A 368 28.57 -0.59 -22.97
C LYS A 368 29.91 -0.36 -22.28
N LEU A 369 30.30 -1.26 -21.39
CA LEU A 369 31.70 -1.48 -21.08
C LEU A 369 32.01 -2.96 -21.26
N LYS A 370 33.15 -3.17 -21.92
CA LYS A 370 33.72 -4.44 -22.37
C LYS A 370 33.73 -5.50 -21.25
N LYS A 371 33.69 -6.76 -21.69
CA LYS A 371 33.95 -8.03 -20.96
C LYS A 371 34.35 -7.85 -19.48
N PRO A 372 33.62 -8.46 -18.52
CA PRO A 372 33.96 -8.34 -17.11
C PRO A 372 35.35 -8.95 -16.85
N SER A 373 36.26 -8.10 -16.39
CA SER A 373 37.49 -8.47 -15.69
C SER A 373 37.15 -9.06 -14.30
N PRO A 374 38.11 -9.70 -13.60
CA PRO A 374 37.88 -10.54 -12.39
C PRO A 374 37.47 -9.81 -11.10
N GLU A 375 36.69 -8.73 -11.21
CA GLU A 375 36.28 -7.88 -10.08
C GLU A 375 34.84 -8.16 -9.59
N ALA A 376 34.12 -9.09 -10.25
CA ALA A 376 32.86 -9.68 -9.79
C ALA A 376 33.00 -10.56 -8.53
N THR A 377 34.08 -10.41 -7.76
CA THR A 377 34.24 -11.01 -6.43
C THR A 377 33.61 -10.17 -5.31
N ARG A 378 32.96 -9.03 -5.61
CA ARG A 378 32.37 -8.13 -4.60
C ARG A 378 31.10 -8.67 -3.92
N ASP A 379 30.39 -9.64 -4.52
CA ASP A 379 29.17 -10.22 -3.90
C ASP A 379 29.44 -11.46 -3.04
N MET A 380 30.68 -11.94 -2.95
CA MET A 380 31.01 -13.07 -2.06
C MET A 380 31.25 -12.65 -0.61
N PHE A 381 31.57 -11.38 -0.36
CA PHE A 381 31.95 -10.92 0.99
C PHE A 381 30.79 -10.87 2.00
N PRO A 382 29.57 -10.43 1.63
CA PRO A 382 28.41 -10.55 2.52
C PRO A 382 28.08 -12.01 2.86
N MET A 383 28.12 -12.92 1.88
CA MET A 383 27.90 -14.35 2.10
C MET A 383 29.00 -14.98 2.97
N LEU A 384 30.26 -14.62 2.71
CA LEU A 384 31.41 -15.01 3.52
C LEU A 384 31.25 -14.54 4.97
N LEU A 385 30.80 -13.30 5.20
CA LEU A 385 30.51 -12.76 6.51
C LEU A 385 29.39 -13.52 7.22
N THR A 386 28.25 -13.77 6.55
CA THR A 386 27.14 -14.54 7.12
C THR A 386 27.58 -15.95 7.55
N GLU A 387 28.44 -16.60 6.77
CA GLU A 387 28.92 -17.93 7.11
C GLU A 387 29.97 -17.91 8.24
N ILE A 388 30.85 -16.89 8.27
CA ILE A 388 31.81 -16.66 9.36
C ILE A 388 31.11 -16.37 10.68
N GLN A 389 29.98 -15.63 10.67
CA GLN A 389 29.19 -15.32 11.86
C GLN A 389 28.71 -16.57 12.61
N ARG A 390 28.63 -17.73 11.93
CA ARG A 390 28.27 -19.02 12.55
C ARG A 390 29.39 -19.64 13.38
N PHE A 391 30.64 -19.19 13.21
CA PHE A 391 31.83 -19.78 13.85
C PHE A 391 32.52 -18.86 14.87
N VAL A 392 32.06 -17.61 15.04
CA VAL A 392 32.74 -16.60 15.87
C VAL A 392 31.82 -16.06 16.99
N PRO A 393 32.25 -16.03 18.27
CA PRO A 393 31.46 -15.49 19.38
C PRO A 393 31.11 -13.99 19.23
N SER A 394 29.90 -13.61 19.69
CA SER A 394 29.29 -12.28 19.55
C SER A 394 30.19 -11.05 19.82
N PRO A 395 31.08 -11.02 20.84
CA PRO A 395 31.94 -9.85 21.08
C PRO A 395 32.96 -9.59 19.96
N LYS A 396 33.41 -10.64 19.25
CA LYS A 396 34.37 -10.55 18.14
C LYS A 396 33.67 -10.16 16.82
N LEU A 397 32.37 -10.35 16.73
CA LEU A 397 31.56 -10.08 15.53
C LEU A 397 31.45 -8.56 15.25
N GLN A 398 31.46 -7.73 16.30
CA GLN A 398 31.45 -6.27 16.15
C GLN A 398 32.74 -5.73 15.51
N THR A 399 33.90 -6.30 15.86
CA THR A 399 35.20 -5.93 15.27
C THR A 399 35.27 -6.32 13.80
N LEU A 400 34.74 -7.50 13.46
CA LEU A 400 34.63 -7.97 12.07
C LEU A 400 33.71 -7.08 11.23
N GLN A 401 32.55 -6.72 11.77
CA GLN A 401 31.58 -5.84 11.09
C GLN A 401 32.14 -4.43 10.86
N LYS A 402 32.84 -3.86 11.86
CA LYS A 402 33.53 -2.56 11.74
C LYS A 402 34.59 -2.60 10.64
N SER A 403 35.42 -3.64 10.61
CA SER A 403 36.46 -3.83 9.60
C SER A 403 35.88 -3.96 8.18
N TYR A 404 34.79 -4.72 8.03
CA TYR A 404 34.07 -4.83 6.76
C TYR A 404 33.46 -3.51 6.28
N ASN A 405 32.87 -2.74 7.20
CA ASN A 405 32.32 -1.42 6.88
C ASN A 405 33.41 -0.45 6.41
N CYS A 406 34.60 -0.47 7.02
CA CYS A 406 35.75 0.31 6.54
C CYS A 406 36.19 -0.11 5.14
N PHE A 407 36.22 -1.41 4.83
CA PHE A 407 36.49 -1.92 3.48
C PHE A 407 35.41 -1.47 2.46
N LYS A 408 34.11 -1.58 2.80
CA LYS A 408 33.00 -1.14 1.93
C LYS A 408 33.08 0.35 1.61
N LYS A 409 33.48 1.17 2.59
CA LYS A 409 33.69 2.63 2.45
C LYS A 409 35.00 2.99 1.74
N GLY A 410 35.80 2.02 1.29
CA GLY A 410 37.08 2.27 0.61
C GLY A 410 38.22 2.74 1.52
N GLN A 411 38.00 2.72 2.85
CA GLN A 411 38.95 3.16 3.87
C GLN A 411 40.00 2.09 4.21
N MET A 412 39.85 0.87 3.68
CA MET A 412 40.76 -0.26 3.85
C MET A 412 40.97 -0.96 2.50
N LYS A 413 42.22 -1.28 2.16
CA LYS A 413 42.53 -2.00 0.91
C LYS A 413 42.18 -3.49 1.02
N LYS A 414 41.88 -4.14 -0.11
CA LYS A 414 41.46 -5.55 -0.17
C LYS A 414 42.48 -6.51 0.47
N ASP A 415 43.77 -6.28 0.25
CA ASP A 415 44.86 -7.08 0.82
C ASP A 415 44.96 -6.92 2.34
N GLN A 416 44.68 -5.73 2.87
CA GLN A 416 44.66 -5.45 4.30
C GLN A 416 43.47 -6.14 4.96
N PHE A 417 42.29 -6.09 4.33
CA PHE A 417 41.09 -6.76 4.81
C PHE A 417 41.24 -8.30 4.80
N ILE A 418 41.83 -8.87 3.73
CA ILE A 418 42.09 -10.31 3.67
C ILE A 418 43.09 -10.74 4.76
N ARG A 419 44.17 -9.98 4.98
CA ARG A 419 45.11 -10.26 6.08
C ARG A 419 44.43 -10.19 7.45
N PHE A 420 43.56 -9.20 7.66
CA PHE A 420 42.73 -9.12 8.85
C PHE A 420 41.86 -10.38 9.01
N LEU A 421 41.10 -10.81 7.99
CA LEU A 421 40.27 -12.01 8.05
C LEU A 421 41.08 -13.28 8.39
N ARG A 422 42.25 -13.45 7.77
CA ARG A 422 43.16 -14.57 8.05
C ARG A 422 43.65 -14.57 9.50
N SER A 423 44.06 -13.41 10.02
CA SER A 423 44.48 -13.27 11.42
C SER A 423 43.33 -13.42 12.42
N PHE A 424 42.11 -13.04 12.05
CA PHE A 424 40.98 -12.91 12.96
C PHE A 424 40.21 -14.22 13.15
N ILE A 425 40.12 -15.03 12.08
CA ILE A 425 39.29 -16.25 12.03
C ILE A 425 40.14 -17.50 11.76
N GLY A 426 41.35 -17.33 11.24
CA GLY A 426 42.28 -18.40 10.90
C GLY A 426 42.07 -18.96 9.48
N ASP A 427 43.18 -19.29 8.82
CA ASP A 427 43.18 -19.75 7.42
C ASP A 427 42.38 -21.03 7.20
N LYS A 428 42.33 -21.94 8.19
CA LYS A 428 41.56 -23.19 8.10
C LYS A 428 40.06 -22.94 7.96
N VAL A 429 39.50 -22.05 8.79
CA VAL A 429 38.07 -21.70 8.76
C VAL A 429 37.74 -20.91 7.50
N LEU A 430 38.61 -19.97 7.12
CA LEU A 430 38.43 -19.18 5.89
C LEU A 430 38.43 -20.08 4.65
N THR A 431 39.29 -21.10 4.59
CA THR A 431 39.36 -22.06 3.49
C THR A 431 38.12 -22.96 3.44
N THR A 432 37.63 -23.43 4.61
CA THR A 432 36.41 -24.25 4.69
C THR A 432 35.19 -23.48 4.21
N VAL A 433 35.04 -22.23 4.62
CA VAL A 433 33.93 -21.37 4.18
C VAL A 433 34.05 -21.03 2.69
N ALA A 434 35.26 -20.73 2.20
CA ALA A 434 35.49 -20.44 0.79
C ALA A 434 35.16 -21.66 -0.10
N LYS A 435 35.55 -22.88 0.31
CA LYS A 435 35.20 -24.12 -0.41
C LYS A 435 33.69 -24.37 -0.45
N LYS A 436 32.99 -24.08 0.64
CA LYS A 436 31.52 -24.21 0.72
C LYS A 436 30.80 -23.24 -0.21
N LEU A 437 31.36 -22.05 -0.43
CA LEU A 437 30.82 -21.03 -1.34
C LEU A 437 31.19 -21.24 -2.82
N GLN A 438 32.23 -22.04 -3.12
CA GLN A 438 32.63 -22.39 -4.49
C GLN A 438 31.93 -23.64 -5.04
N GLY A 439 31.19 -24.37 -4.21
CA GLY A 439 30.46 -25.59 -4.57
C GLY A 439 28.95 -25.40 -4.79
N TYR A 440 28.50 -24.17 -5.06
CA TYR A 440 27.10 -23.80 -5.36
C TYR A 440 27.00 -23.10 -6.71
#